data_AF-A0A9P3K6W9-F1
#
_entry.id   AF-A0A9P3K6W9-F1
#
_cell.length_a   1.000
_cell.length_b   1.000
_cell.length_c   1.000
_cell.angle_alpha   90.00
_cell.angle_beta   90.00
_cell.angle_gamma   90.00
#
_symmetry.space_group_name_H-M   'P 1'
#
loop_
_entity.id
_entity.type
_entity.pdbx_description
1 polymer ?
#
loop_
_entity_poly.entity_id
_entity_poly.type
_entity_poly.pdbx_seq_one_letter_code
_entity_poly.pdbx_strand_id
1 'polypeptide(L)'
;LNRVAELIRPGDWMFSFDLKSGYHNVEIHASYGKFLGFLFEGHYYSFHSLPFGLATAPFLFTQLIKQVAKRWRTIGMRVVPYVDDLLFLCKSHLYARSTCATVVRDLRAAGFIINSKKLHLNPSRHIAFLGLEIDATNQHSTGLI
;
A
#
# COMPACT_ATOMS: atom_id res chain seq x y z
N LEU A 1 9.07 -1.69 -11.72
CA LEU A 1 9.96 -2.34 -10.75
C LEU A 1 11.37 -1.72 -10.76
N ASN A 2 12.03 -1.53 -11.91
CA ASN A 2 13.38 -0.93 -12.00
C ASN A 2 13.55 0.42 -11.27
N ARG A 3 12.53 1.29 -11.28
CA ARG A 3 12.54 2.57 -10.56
C ARG A 3 12.50 2.46 -9.03
N VAL A 4 12.10 1.30 -8.48
CA VAL A 4 12.05 1.10 -7.02
C VAL A 4 13.47 1.04 -6.48
N ALA A 5 14.37 0.29 -7.14
CA ALA A 5 15.76 0.19 -6.75
C ALA A 5 16.48 1.54 -6.77
N GLU A 6 16.18 2.40 -7.77
CA GLU A 6 16.74 3.77 -7.86
C GLU A 6 16.35 4.67 -6.67
N LEU A 7 15.22 4.38 -6.02
CA LEU A 7 14.75 5.16 -4.88
C LEU A 7 15.39 4.73 -3.57
N ILE A 8 15.99 3.55 -3.48
CA ILE A 8 16.54 2.98 -2.25
C ILE A 8 17.95 3.50 -2.06
N ARG A 9 18.27 3.92 -0.84
CA ARG A 9 19.59 4.41 -0.47
C ARG A 9 20.31 3.38 0.39
N PRO A 10 21.63 3.24 0.24
CA PRO A 10 22.43 2.45 1.15
C PRO A 10 22.20 2.87 2.61
N GLY A 11 21.99 1.90 3.48
CA GLY A 11 21.70 2.06 4.90
C GLY A 11 20.23 2.31 5.25
N ASP A 12 19.33 2.40 4.27
CA ASP A 12 17.90 2.59 4.50
C ASP A 12 17.32 1.47 5.37
N TRP A 13 16.50 1.87 6.34
CA TRP A 13 15.60 1.02 7.08
C TRP A 13 14.25 1.01 6.38
N MET A 14 13.71 -0.17 6.14
CA MET A 14 12.52 -0.38 5.32
C MET A 14 11.45 -1.11 6.10
N PHE A 15 10.21 -0.76 5.81
CA PHE A 15 9.03 -1.50 6.25
C PHE A 15 7.96 -1.39 5.19
N SER A 16 7.08 -2.39 5.10
CA SER A 16 6.00 -2.43 4.14
C SER A 16 4.64 -2.62 4.80
N PHE A 17 3.60 -2.15 4.11
CA PHE A 17 2.21 -2.47 4.42
C PHE A 17 1.56 -3.16 3.24
N ASP A 18 0.74 -4.15 3.55
CA ASP A 18 -0.24 -4.79 2.67
C ASP A 18 -1.63 -4.32 3.13
N LEU A 19 -2.32 -3.58 2.26
CA LEU A 19 -3.70 -3.15 2.51
C LEU A 19 -4.62 -4.35 2.30
N LYS A 20 -5.23 -4.85 3.38
CA LYS A 20 -6.08 -6.04 3.30
C LYS A 20 -7.33 -5.70 2.50
N SER A 21 -7.61 -6.50 1.47
CA SER A 21 -8.81 -6.35 0.64
C SER A 21 -9.01 -4.89 0.18
N GLY A 22 -7.94 -4.25 -0.29
CA GLY A 22 -7.88 -2.80 -0.48
C GLY A 22 -9.07 -2.21 -1.24
N TYR A 23 -9.52 -2.87 -2.31
CA TYR A 23 -10.69 -2.44 -3.08
C TYR A 23 -11.95 -2.35 -2.22
N HIS A 24 -12.21 -3.32 -1.36
CA HIS A 24 -13.39 -3.30 -0.49
C HIS A 24 -13.35 -2.22 0.60
N ASN A 25 -12.19 -1.60 0.85
CA ASN A 25 -12.10 -0.43 1.74
C ASN A 25 -12.57 0.87 1.05
N VAL A 26 -12.81 0.84 -0.26
CA VAL A 26 -13.27 2.00 -1.04
C VAL A 26 -14.77 1.92 -1.25
N GLU A 27 -15.50 2.77 -0.56
CA GLU A 27 -16.94 2.91 -0.74
C GLU A 27 -17.28 3.50 -2.11
N ILE A 28 -18.40 3.03 -2.65
CA ILE A 28 -18.95 3.52 -3.90
C ILE A 28 -20.11 4.44 -3.58
N HIS A 29 -20.15 5.59 -4.25
CA HIS A 29 -21.25 6.50 -4.12
C HIS A 29 -22.57 5.83 -4.53
N ALA A 30 -23.62 5.96 -3.69
CA ALA A 30 -24.87 5.22 -3.81
C ALA A 30 -25.53 5.31 -5.20
N SER A 31 -25.35 6.41 -5.92
CA SER A 31 -25.87 6.60 -7.29
C SER A 31 -25.33 5.58 -8.32
N TYR A 32 -24.20 4.94 -8.05
CA TYR A 32 -23.58 3.94 -8.91
C TYR A 32 -24.00 2.50 -8.58
N GLY A 33 -24.67 2.26 -7.45
CA GLY A 33 -25.10 0.92 -7.04
C GLY A 33 -25.94 0.20 -8.10
N LYS A 34 -26.75 0.94 -8.86
CA LYS A 34 -27.56 0.42 -9.98
C LYS A 34 -26.75 -0.21 -11.12
N PHE A 35 -25.47 0.14 -11.27
CA PHE A 35 -24.58 -0.41 -12.29
C PHE A 35 -23.74 -1.59 -11.78
N LEU A 36 -23.75 -1.81 -10.47
CA LEU A 36 -22.91 -2.79 -9.77
C LEU A 36 -23.77 -3.83 -9.07
N GLY A 37 -24.92 -4.14 -9.67
CA GLY A 37 -25.84 -5.15 -9.16
C GLY A 37 -25.63 -6.51 -9.80
N PHE A 38 -26.02 -7.55 -9.06
CA PHE A 38 -25.99 -8.93 -9.52
C PHE A 38 -27.18 -9.71 -8.92
N LEU A 39 -27.60 -10.76 -9.62
CA LEU A 39 -28.65 -11.68 -9.17
C LEU A 39 -28.00 -12.94 -8.61
N PHE A 40 -28.38 -13.33 -7.39
CA PHE A 40 -27.95 -14.57 -6.77
C PHE A 40 -29.13 -15.23 -6.07
N GLU A 41 -29.43 -16.48 -6.43
CA GLU A 41 -30.55 -17.26 -5.85
C GLU A 41 -31.89 -16.50 -5.83
N GLY A 42 -32.22 -15.82 -6.93
CA GLY A 42 -33.47 -15.05 -7.06
C GLY A 42 -33.49 -13.72 -6.32
N HIS A 43 -32.42 -13.35 -5.62
CA HIS A 43 -32.30 -12.08 -4.89
C HIS A 43 -31.33 -11.14 -5.61
N TYR A 44 -31.71 -9.86 -5.70
CA TYR A 44 -30.88 -8.81 -6.29
C TYR A 44 -30.03 -8.15 -5.21
N TYR A 45 -28.72 -8.10 -5.45
CA TYR A 45 -27.74 -7.45 -4.59
C TYR A 45 -27.03 -6.35 -5.36
N SER A 46 -26.45 -5.37 -4.66
CA SER A 46 -25.55 -4.39 -5.25
C SER A 46 -24.35 -4.13 -4.35
N PHE A 47 -23.20 -3.86 -4.97
CA PHE A 47 -21.98 -3.58 -4.24
C PHE A 47 -21.98 -2.16 -3.66
N HIS A 48 -21.67 -2.06 -2.37
CA HIS A 48 -21.45 -0.79 -1.65
C HIS A 48 -19.98 -0.35 -1.65
N SER A 49 -19.07 -1.28 -1.93
CA SER A 49 -17.63 -1.08 -2.02
C SER A 49 -17.09 -1.55 -3.36
N LEU A 50 -15.93 -1.06 -3.79
CA LEU A 50 -15.33 -1.37 -5.09
C LEU A 50 -15.21 -2.89 -5.30
N PRO A 51 -15.98 -3.50 -6.23
CA PRO A 51 -15.97 -4.94 -6.40
C PRO A 51 -14.78 -5.41 -7.23
N PHE A 52 -14.34 -6.64 -6.98
CA PHE A 52 -13.47 -7.35 -7.90
C PHE A 52 -14.17 -7.58 -9.25
N GLY A 53 -13.38 -7.60 -10.33
CA GLY A 53 -13.88 -7.77 -11.69
C GLY A 53 -14.38 -6.47 -12.34
N LEU A 54 -14.53 -5.37 -11.60
CA LEU A 54 -14.80 -4.07 -12.20
C LEU A 54 -13.55 -3.54 -12.91
N ALA A 55 -13.64 -3.32 -14.22
CA ALA A 55 -12.50 -2.91 -15.05
C ALA A 55 -11.81 -1.63 -14.57
N THR A 56 -12.56 -0.70 -13.98
CA THR A 56 -12.03 0.57 -13.48
C THR A 56 -11.47 0.49 -12.06
N ALA A 57 -11.71 -0.60 -11.32
CA ALA A 57 -11.32 -0.72 -9.93
C ALA A 57 -9.81 -0.54 -9.69
N PRO A 58 -8.91 -1.20 -10.44
CA PRO A 58 -7.48 -1.02 -10.24
C PRO A 58 -7.02 0.42 -10.47
N PHE A 59 -7.59 1.09 -11.47
CA PHE A 59 -7.26 2.49 -11.77
C PHE A 59 -7.71 3.42 -10.64
N LEU A 60 -8.97 3.31 -10.21
CA LEU A 60 -9.53 4.14 -9.15
C LEU A 60 -8.74 3.96 -7.84
N PHE A 61 -8.47 2.71 -7.47
CA PHE A 61 -7.69 2.41 -6.28
C PHE A 61 -6.26 2.97 -6.37
N THR A 62 -5.59 2.80 -7.51
CA THR A 62 -4.26 3.38 -7.73
C THR A 62 -4.27 4.90 -7.60
N GLN A 63 -5.29 5.60 -8.10
CA GLN A 63 -5.40 7.06 -7.96
C GLN A 63 -5.58 7.47 -6.49
N LEU A 64 -6.42 6.73 -5.74
CA LEU A 64 -6.61 6.96 -4.31
C LEU A 64 -5.29 6.82 -3.54
N ILE A 65 -4.60 5.70 -3.72
CA ILE A 65 -3.30 5.43 -3.05
C ILE A 65 -2.24 6.45 -3.44
N LYS A 66 -2.23 6.93 -4.69
CA LYS A 66 -1.33 8.02 -5.11
C LYS A 66 -1.55 9.30 -4.31
N GLN A 67 -2.80 9.66 -3.97
CA GLN A 67 -3.08 10.85 -3.15
C GLN A 67 -2.63 10.65 -1.69
N VAL A 68 -2.90 9.48 -1.12
CA VAL A 68 -2.41 9.14 0.24
C VAL A 68 -0.88 9.20 0.30
N ALA A 69 -0.20 8.58 -0.68
CA ALA A 69 1.25 8.64 -0.80
C ALA A 69 1.79 10.06 -1.02
N LYS A 70 1.06 10.89 -1.78
CA LYS A 70 1.43 12.30 -1.99
C LYS A 70 1.46 13.07 -0.66
N ARG A 71 0.47 12.89 0.21
CA ARG A 71 0.44 13.51 1.55
C ARG A 71 1.66 13.12 2.38
N TRP A 72 2.05 11.85 2.40
CA TRP A 72 3.25 11.43 3.14
C TRP A 72 4.53 12.01 2.54
N ARG A 73 4.62 12.10 1.22
CA ARG A 73 5.75 12.75 0.54
C ARG A 73 5.87 14.23 0.88
N THR A 74 4.74 14.95 1.01
CA THR A 74 4.77 16.38 1.38
C THR A 74 5.32 16.64 2.79
N ILE A 75 5.27 15.65 3.68
CA ILE A 75 5.87 15.72 5.02
C ILE A 75 7.24 15.05 5.10
N GLY A 76 7.88 14.79 3.96
CA GLY A 76 9.26 14.28 3.89
C GLY A 76 9.41 12.77 4.03
N MET A 77 8.32 12.00 4.03
CA MET A 77 8.40 10.53 4.02
C MET A 77 8.70 10.03 2.61
N ARG A 78 9.58 9.03 2.51
CA ARG A 78 9.87 8.33 1.25
C ARG A 78 9.02 7.07 1.18
N VAL A 79 8.11 7.03 0.23
CA VAL A 79 7.17 5.91 0.02
C VAL A 79 7.12 5.51 -1.44
N VAL A 80 7.12 4.21 -1.67
CA VAL A 80 6.96 3.54 -2.97
C VAL A 80 5.64 2.78 -2.93
N PRO A 81 4.54 3.36 -3.45
CA PRO A 81 3.26 2.69 -3.54
C PRO A 81 3.18 1.82 -4.80
N TYR A 82 2.56 0.65 -4.66
CA TYR A 82 2.18 -0.23 -5.76
C TYR A 82 0.84 -0.90 -5.44
N VAL A 83 -0.25 -0.38 -6.00
CA VAL A 83 -1.61 -0.86 -5.71
C VAL A 83 -1.83 -0.99 -4.19
N ASP A 84 -1.93 -2.20 -3.64
CA ASP A 84 -2.16 -2.50 -2.22
C ASP A 84 -0.88 -2.55 -1.37
N ASP A 85 0.29 -2.61 -2.01
CA ASP A 85 1.60 -2.72 -1.37
C ASP A 85 2.25 -1.35 -1.22
N LEU A 86 2.65 -0.99 0.00
CA LEU A 86 3.32 0.28 0.32
C LEU A 86 4.68 0.00 0.95
N LEU A 87 5.77 0.43 0.32
CA LEU A 87 7.12 0.34 0.88
C LEU A 87 7.61 1.71 1.36
N PHE A 88 8.07 1.79 2.60
CA PHE A 88 8.65 3.01 3.17
C PHE A 88 10.16 2.88 3.34
N LEU A 89 10.87 3.96 3.06
CA LEU A 89 12.34 4.03 3.08
C LEU A 89 12.79 5.09 4.10
N CYS A 90 13.55 4.70 5.11
CA CYS A 90 13.85 5.53 6.26
C CYS A 90 15.35 5.59 6.58
N LYS A 91 15.85 6.78 6.92
CA LYS A 91 17.27 7.00 7.22
C LYS A 91 17.79 6.33 8.50
N SER A 92 16.91 5.93 9.41
CA SER A 92 17.30 5.29 10.68
C SER A 92 16.18 4.40 11.20
N HIS A 93 16.53 3.42 12.04
CA HIS A 93 15.58 2.50 12.65
C HIS A 93 14.54 3.22 13.52
N LEU A 94 14.97 4.20 14.33
CA LEU A 94 14.06 4.98 15.18
C LEU A 94 13.07 5.79 14.34
N TYR A 95 13.55 6.46 13.29
CA TYR A 95 12.69 7.18 12.37
C TYR A 95 11.71 6.26 11.64
N ALA A 96 12.15 5.05 11.28
CA ALA A 96 11.28 4.06 10.65
C ALA A 96 10.15 3.62 11.59
N ARG A 97 10.45 3.37 12.88
CA ARG A 97 9.42 3.03 13.88
C ARG A 97 8.41 4.16 14.09
N SER A 98 8.87 5.41 14.22
CA SER A 98 7.96 6.55 14.37
C SER A 98 7.11 6.80 13.11
N THR A 99 7.69 6.60 11.93
CA THR A 99 6.98 6.70 10.65
C THR A 99 5.93 5.61 10.53
N CYS A 100 6.26 4.36 10.87
CA CYS A 100 5.32 3.24 10.87
C CYS A 100 4.09 3.52 11.74
N ALA A 101 4.29 4.00 12.98
CA ALA A 101 3.18 4.38 13.87
C ALA A 101 2.29 5.48 13.27
N THR A 102 2.91 6.48 12.63
CA THR A 102 2.19 7.56 11.95
C THR A 102 1.36 7.03 10.79
N VAL A 103 1.93 6.18 9.95
CA VAL A 103 1.25 5.61 8.78
C VAL A 103 0.09 4.70 9.21
N VAL A 104 0.27 3.88 10.25
CA VAL A 104 -0.82 3.05 10.80
C VAL A 104 -2.00 3.91 11.24
N ARG A 105 -1.73 5.01 11.95
CA ARG A 105 -2.77 5.94 12.39
C ARG A 105 -3.47 6.59 11.19
N ASP A 106 -2.70 7.09 10.23
CA ASP A 106 -3.24 7.77 9.05
C ASP A 106 -4.11 6.83 8.20
N LEU A 107 -3.66 5.60 7.96
CA LEU A 107 -4.41 4.58 7.22
C LEU A 107 -5.73 4.22 7.93
N ARG A 108 -5.69 4.01 9.25
CA ARG A 108 -6.91 3.74 10.04
C ARG A 108 -7.88 4.92 10.02
N ALA A 109 -7.37 6.14 10.15
CA ALA A 109 -8.20 7.35 10.08
C ALA A 109 -8.85 7.53 8.70
N ALA A 110 -8.18 7.07 7.64
CA ALA A 110 -8.73 7.04 6.28
C ALA A 110 -9.63 5.83 6.00
N GLY A 111 -9.90 4.97 6.99
CA GLY A 111 -10.79 3.81 6.85
C GLY A 111 -10.14 2.55 6.27
N PHE A 112 -8.83 2.54 6.02
CA PHE A 112 -8.14 1.35 5.51
C PHE A 112 -7.94 0.29 6.59
N ILE A 113 -8.16 -0.97 6.20
CA ILE A 113 -7.85 -2.13 7.04
C ILE A 113 -6.45 -2.62 6.71
N ILE A 114 -5.57 -2.60 7.71
CA ILE A 114 -4.18 -3.04 7.58
C ILE A 114 -4.09 -4.54 7.87
N ASN A 115 -3.38 -5.28 7.04
CA ASN A 115 -3.12 -6.69 7.28
C ASN A 115 -2.09 -6.89 8.41
N SER A 116 -2.56 -7.14 9.63
CA SER A 116 -1.70 -7.33 10.81
C SER A 116 -0.79 -8.55 10.72
N LYS A 117 -1.15 -9.58 9.94
CA LYS A 117 -0.36 -10.83 9.81
C LYS A 117 0.86 -10.66 8.90
N LYS A 118 0.81 -9.73 7.94
CA LYS A 118 1.92 -9.39 7.04
C LYS A 118 2.68 -8.14 7.49
N LEU A 119 2.37 -7.65 8.68
CA LEU A 119 2.93 -6.41 9.18
C LEU A 119 4.36 -6.67 9.67
N HIS A 120 5.34 -6.40 8.81
CA HIS A 120 6.74 -6.31 9.21
C HIS A 120 6.94 -5.02 10.02
N LEU A 121 6.38 -5.01 11.25
CA LEU A 121 6.40 -3.88 12.18
C LEU A 121 7.81 -3.50 12.63
N ASN A 122 8.77 -4.40 12.46
CA ASN A 122 10.16 -4.16 12.73
C ASN A 122 10.84 -3.76 11.42
N PRO A 123 11.22 -2.48 11.28
CA PRO A 123 11.95 -2.04 10.12
C PRO A 123 13.21 -2.88 9.95
N SER A 124 13.49 -3.27 8.72
CA SER A 124 14.63 -4.12 8.37
C SER A 124 15.43 -3.47 7.24
N ARG A 125 16.72 -3.79 7.16
CA ARG A 125 17.54 -3.44 5.99
C ARG A 125 17.39 -4.45 4.85
N HIS A 126 16.74 -5.58 5.12
CA HIS A 126 16.40 -6.61 4.15
C HIS A 126 14.88 -6.83 4.13
N ILE A 127 14.23 -6.73 2.97
CA ILE A 127 12.78 -6.91 2.86
C ILE A 127 12.38 -7.50 1.51
N ALA A 128 11.42 -8.42 1.53
CA ALA A 128 10.74 -8.90 0.33
C ALA A 128 9.63 -7.92 -0.07
N PHE A 129 9.65 -7.43 -1.31
CA PHE A 129 8.64 -6.50 -1.82
C PHE A 129 8.37 -6.76 -3.31
N LEU A 130 7.11 -7.05 -3.66
CA LEU A 130 6.68 -7.35 -5.04
C LEU A 130 7.47 -8.49 -5.71
N GLY A 131 7.83 -9.51 -4.93
CA GLY A 131 8.64 -10.64 -5.39
C GLY A 131 10.12 -10.33 -5.58
N LEU A 132 10.59 -9.17 -5.11
CA LEU A 132 12.01 -8.82 -5.09
C LEU A 132 12.54 -8.88 -3.66
N GLU A 133 13.69 -9.53 -3.47
CA GLU A 133 14.47 -9.38 -2.25
C GLU A 133 15.32 -8.11 -2.34
N ILE A 134 15.13 -7.22 -1.37
CA ILE A 134 15.79 -5.92 -1.34
C ILE A 134 16.72 -5.87 -0.14
N ASP A 135 18.01 -5.73 -0.41
CA ASP A 135 19.05 -5.50 0.61
C ASP A 135 19.60 -4.06 0.51
N ALA A 136 19.38 -3.28 1.57
CA ALA A 136 19.88 -1.92 1.70
C ALA A 136 21.19 -1.82 2.51
N THR A 137 21.85 -2.93 2.85
CA THR A 137 23.06 -2.92 3.69
C THR A 137 24.30 -2.33 3.00
N ASN A 138 24.46 -2.52 1.68
CA ASN A 138 25.68 -2.18 0.93
C ASN A 138 25.45 -1.16 -0.20
N GLN A 139 26.50 -0.39 -0.57
CA GLN A 139 26.46 0.61 -1.65
C GLN A 139 26.34 0.02 -3.07
N HIS A 140 26.49 -1.29 -3.24
CA HIS A 140 26.51 -1.96 -4.55
C HIS A 140 25.86 -3.34 -4.49
N SER A 141 24.54 -3.42 -4.39
CA SER A 141 23.82 -4.67 -4.73
C SER A 141 22.36 -4.38 -5.07
N THR A 142 22.10 -3.79 -6.24
CA THR A 142 20.84 -4.09 -6.93
C THR A 142 20.97 -5.49 -7.53
N GLY A 143 21.17 -6.49 -6.67
CA GLY A 143 21.01 -7.89 -7.02
C GLY A 143 19.55 -8.21 -6.77
N LEU A 144 18.77 -8.30 -7.85
CA LEU A 144 17.61 -9.19 -7.85
C LEU A 144 18.16 -10.57 -7.49
N ILE A 145 17.99 -11.00 -6.25
CA ILE A 145 18.13 -12.41 -5.89
C ILE A 145 16.89 -13.13 -6.41
#